data_AF-A0A8S3H2P8-F1
#
_entry.id   AF-A0A8S3H2P8-F1
#
_cell.length_a   1.000
_cell.length_b   1.000
_cell.length_c   1.000
_cell.angle_alpha   90.00
_cell.angle_beta   90.00
_cell.angle_gamma   90.00
#
_symmetry.space_group_name_H-M   'P 1'
#
loop_
_entity.id
_entity.type
_entity.pdbx_description
1 polymer ?
#
loop_
_entity_poly.entity_id
_entity_poly.type
_entity_poly.pdbx_seq_one_letter_code
_entity_poly.pdbx_strand_id
1 'polypeptide(L)'
;GTHLDSQSVSIAHAMKAQQMFEQGREKISSTHNFPALPPDILHAREEVRRAQKSLEEKQREEEDKLFVKFRVDRELEEKKIEREVIDEWEKKLQVLTAKYEDDLRRKKDKKTERELTLRFTKEKAELEQNMTLKRDKKREIVRKQLMEKEQETTHSLVSKFSKEMINLIQAKEREVLVENGVDDQLAASYSMIQLSQPPPPQPPCRHKRDLYEDPSIFEQVDQQAITVAESEQTSYTELIDQLTY
;
A
#
# COMPACT_ATOMS: atom_id res chain seq x y z
N GLY A 1 25.78 -10.32 -4.91
CA GLY A 1 26.70 -10.06 -3.79
C GLY A 1 26.61 -8.60 -3.44
N THR A 2 25.83 -8.28 -2.42
CA THR A 2 25.68 -6.92 -1.89
C THR A 2 26.63 -6.78 -0.72
N HIS A 3 27.67 -5.96 -0.91
CA HIS A 3 28.56 -5.52 0.15
C HIS A 3 27.73 -4.62 1.09
N LEU A 4 27.23 -5.21 2.17
CA LEU A 4 26.76 -4.48 3.33
C LEU A 4 27.99 -3.87 4.01
N ASP A 5 27.87 -2.62 4.45
CA ASP A 5 28.89 -1.92 5.22
C ASP A 5 29.17 -2.71 6.51
N SER A 6 30.34 -3.35 6.57
CA SER A 6 30.83 -4.15 7.70
C SER A 6 30.89 -3.37 9.02
N GLN A 7 30.78 -2.04 8.98
CA GLN A 7 30.76 -1.18 10.17
C GLN A 7 29.42 -1.18 10.91
N SER A 8 28.35 -1.74 10.34
CA SER A 8 26.99 -1.67 10.89
C SER A 8 26.53 -2.90 11.67
N VAL A 9 27.34 -3.96 11.75
CA VAL A 9 26.91 -5.27 12.29
C VAL A 9 27.38 -5.52 13.73
N SER A 10 28.20 -4.65 14.31
CA SER A 10 28.71 -4.85 15.68
C SER A 10 27.91 -4.04 16.71
N ILE A 11 27.05 -4.73 17.47
CA ILE A 11 26.31 -4.18 18.62
C ILE A 11 27.28 -3.62 19.68
N ALA A 12 28.51 -4.16 19.77
CA ALA A 12 29.55 -3.67 20.66
C ALA A 12 29.93 -2.20 20.43
N HIS A 13 29.87 -1.71 19.18
CA HIS A 13 30.14 -0.31 18.87
C HIS A 13 29.04 0.62 19.40
N ALA A 14 27.78 0.18 19.34
CA ALA A 14 26.63 0.90 19.89
C ALA A 14 26.64 0.93 21.44
N MET A 15 27.02 -0.19 22.07
CA MET A 15 27.18 -0.28 23.54
C MET A 15 28.28 0.65 24.06
N LYS A 16 29.42 0.71 23.36
CA LYS A 16 30.53 1.62 23.71
C LYS A 16 30.13 3.09 23.55
N ALA A 17 29.32 3.41 22.54
CA ALA A 17 28.75 4.74 22.38
C ALA A 17 27.80 5.10 23.55
N GLN A 18 26.89 4.20 23.93
CA GLN A 18 26.01 4.41 25.10
C GLN A 18 26.79 4.61 26.40
N GLN A 19 27.87 3.85 26.61
CA GLN A 19 28.69 3.95 27.81
C GLN A 19 29.41 5.31 27.92
N MET A 20 29.80 5.91 26.79
CA MET A 20 30.34 7.27 26.77
C MET A 20 29.27 8.34 27.07
N PHE A 21 28.01 8.10 26.68
CA PHE A 21 26.89 9.01 27.00
C PHE A 21 26.45 8.93 28.47
N GLU A 22 26.54 7.76 29.11
CA GLU A 22 26.19 7.60 30.53
C GLU A 22 27.14 8.35 31.48
N GLN A 23 28.41 8.52 31.11
CA GLN A 23 29.41 9.23 31.92
C GLN A 23 29.17 10.75 32.03
N GLY A 24 28.28 11.32 31.19
CA GLY A 24 27.93 12.75 31.19
C GLY A 24 26.60 13.11 31.87
N ARG A 25 25.92 12.17 32.54
CA ARG A 25 24.59 12.41 33.14
C ARG A 25 24.67 13.19 34.45
N GLU A 26 24.36 14.49 34.41
CA GLU A 26 23.91 15.21 35.61
C GLU A 26 22.54 14.67 36.05
N LYS A 27 22.38 14.47 37.37
CA LYS A 27 21.15 13.96 37.99
C LYS A 27 20.06 15.03 37.95
N ILE A 28 19.25 15.04 36.89
CA ILE A 28 18.03 15.85 36.86
C ILE A 28 17.01 15.18 37.79
N SER A 29 16.69 15.89 38.87
CA SER A 29 15.74 15.49 39.90
C SER A 29 14.34 15.24 39.33
N SER A 30 13.89 14.01 39.57
CA SER A 30 12.50 13.55 39.74
C SER A 30 11.44 14.62 39.96
N THR A 31 10.52 14.75 38.99
CA THR A 31 9.06 14.83 39.18
C THR A 31 8.41 14.86 37.79
N HIS A 32 7.94 13.73 37.28
CA HIS A 32 7.00 13.75 36.15
C HIS A 32 5.62 14.17 36.66
N ASN A 33 5.47 15.46 36.96
CA ASN A 33 4.19 16.10 36.71
C ASN A 33 4.06 16.14 35.19
N PHE A 34 3.21 15.29 34.60
CA PHE A 34 2.57 15.72 33.37
C PHE A 34 1.58 16.78 33.83
N PRO A 35 1.87 18.09 33.66
CA PRO A 35 0.83 19.08 33.89
C PRO A 35 -0.31 18.67 32.96
N ALA A 36 -1.55 18.68 33.45
CA ALA A 36 -2.67 18.68 32.53
C ALA A 36 -2.37 19.78 31.51
N LEU A 37 -2.29 19.42 30.22
CA LEU A 37 -2.03 20.40 29.18
C LEU A 37 -3.03 21.54 29.40
N PRO A 38 -2.56 22.81 29.46
CA PRO A 38 -3.43 23.96 29.63
C PRO A 38 -4.71 23.81 28.79
N PRO A 39 -5.89 24.18 29.32
CA PRO A 39 -7.17 24.02 28.60
C PRO A 39 -7.11 24.52 27.16
N ASP A 40 -6.37 25.60 26.93
CA ASP A 40 -6.14 26.22 25.62
C ASP A 40 -5.47 25.26 24.62
N ILE A 41 -4.51 24.44 25.07
CA ILE A 41 -3.84 23.42 24.24
C ILE A 41 -4.76 22.22 23.95
N LEU A 42 -5.67 21.88 24.87
CA LEU A 42 -6.67 20.83 24.65
C LEU A 42 -7.76 21.26 23.66
N HIS A 43 -8.20 22.52 23.74
CA HIS A 43 -9.15 23.10 22.79
C HIS A 43 -8.55 23.20 21.39
N ALA A 44 -7.33 23.72 21.28
CA ALA A 44 -6.58 23.77 20.04
C ALA A 44 -6.44 22.37 19.38
N ARG A 45 -6.13 21.34 20.17
CA ARG A 45 -6.04 19.95 19.69
C ARG A 45 -7.38 19.41 19.21
N GLU A 46 -8.48 19.78 19.86
CA GLU A 46 -9.83 19.38 19.46
C GLU A 46 -10.25 20.08 18.16
N GLU A 47 -9.80 21.30 17.91
CA GLU A 47 -10.03 22.00 16.64
C GLU A 47 -9.25 21.39 15.48
N VAL A 48 -7.99 21.00 15.70
CA VAL A 48 -7.22 20.23 14.71
C VAL A 48 -7.95 18.93 14.38
N ARG A 49 -8.43 18.19 15.39
CA ARG A 49 -9.17 16.94 15.20
C ARG A 49 -10.47 17.15 14.42
N ARG A 50 -11.24 18.20 14.72
CA ARG A 50 -12.47 18.54 13.97
C ARG A 50 -12.15 18.87 12.51
N ALA A 51 -11.09 19.63 12.25
CA ALA A 51 -10.65 19.95 10.90
C ALA A 51 -10.19 18.71 10.13
N GLN A 52 -9.42 17.83 10.76
CA GLN A 52 -9.00 16.55 10.18
C GLN A 52 -10.21 15.69 9.80
N LYS A 53 -11.16 15.52 10.72
CA LYS A 53 -12.38 14.74 10.47
C LYS A 53 -13.20 15.28 9.30
N SER A 54 -13.33 16.60 9.18
CA SER A 54 -14.04 17.22 8.05
C SER A 54 -13.30 17.03 6.73
N LEU A 55 -11.96 17.05 6.74
CA LEU A 55 -11.16 16.76 5.55
C LEU A 55 -11.28 15.29 5.13
N GLU A 56 -11.18 14.36 6.07
CA GLU A 56 -11.33 12.92 5.83
C GLU A 56 -12.70 12.57 5.26
N GLU A 57 -13.77 13.24 5.71
CA GLU A 57 -15.12 13.04 5.17
C GLU A 57 -15.20 13.42 3.68
N LYS A 58 -14.59 14.56 3.30
CA LYS A 58 -14.49 14.96 1.88
C LYS A 58 -13.63 14.00 1.06
N GLN A 59 -12.52 13.54 1.63
CA GLN A 59 -11.64 12.56 0.98
C GLN A 59 -12.37 11.24 0.74
N ARG A 60 -13.18 10.79 1.69
CA ARG A 60 -14.03 9.60 1.54
C ARG A 60 -15.05 9.76 0.41
N GLU A 61 -15.70 10.91 0.30
CA GLU A 61 -16.63 11.16 -0.82
C GLU A 61 -15.92 11.13 -2.18
N GLU A 62 -14.67 11.62 -2.26
CA GLU A 62 -13.86 11.54 -3.47
C GLU A 62 -13.45 10.09 -3.81
N GLU A 63 -13.08 9.29 -2.81
CA GLU A 63 -12.82 7.85 -2.97
C GLU A 63 -14.05 7.11 -3.48
N ASP A 64 -15.21 7.32 -2.84
CA ASP A 64 -16.45 6.66 -3.22
C ASP A 64 -16.82 6.97 -4.67
N LYS A 65 -16.68 8.23 -5.10
CA LYS A 65 -16.90 8.63 -6.50
C LYS A 65 -15.91 7.93 -7.44
N LEU A 66 -14.65 7.80 -7.05
CA LEU A 66 -13.64 7.09 -7.85
C LEU A 66 -13.97 5.60 -7.97
N PHE A 67 -14.36 4.93 -6.89
CA PHE A 67 -14.74 3.52 -6.92
C PHE A 67 -16.01 3.26 -7.75
N VAL A 68 -16.99 4.17 -7.69
CA VAL A 68 -18.16 4.12 -8.59
C VAL A 68 -17.73 4.20 -10.04
N LYS A 69 -16.79 5.11 -10.37
CA LYS A 69 -16.25 5.22 -11.72
C LYS A 69 -15.54 3.95 -12.18
N PHE A 70 -14.71 3.33 -11.33
CA PHE A 70 -14.05 2.06 -11.66
C PHE A 70 -15.05 0.95 -11.98
N ARG A 71 -16.13 0.84 -11.21
CA ARG A 71 -17.20 -0.13 -11.50
C ARG A 71 -17.84 0.12 -12.87
N VAL A 72 -18.21 1.36 -13.15
CA VAL A 72 -18.81 1.74 -14.43
C VAL A 72 -17.86 1.48 -15.59
N ASP A 73 -16.59 1.85 -15.46
CA ASP A 73 -15.57 1.65 -16.50
C ASP A 73 -15.36 0.14 -16.79
N ARG A 74 -15.33 -0.70 -15.75
CA ARG A 74 -15.26 -2.17 -15.90
C ARG A 74 -16.47 -2.73 -16.66
N GLU A 75 -17.68 -2.35 -16.26
CA GLU A 75 -18.91 -2.81 -16.91
C GLU A 75 -18.99 -2.36 -18.38
N LEU A 76 -18.56 -1.13 -18.69
CA LEU A 76 -18.55 -0.61 -20.04
C LEU A 76 -17.57 -1.36 -20.95
N GLU A 77 -16.35 -1.61 -20.46
CA GLU A 77 -15.35 -2.37 -21.23
C GLU A 77 -15.76 -3.84 -21.39
N GLU A 78 -16.37 -4.47 -20.39
CA GLU A 78 -16.91 -5.83 -20.53
C GLU A 78 -17.99 -5.91 -21.62
N LYS A 79 -18.98 -5.00 -21.58
CA LYS A 79 -20.02 -4.91 -22.61
C LYS A 79 -19.46 -4.61 -24.00
N LYS A 80 -18.36 -3.85 -24.07
CA LYS A 80 -17.69 -3.55 -25.34
C LYS A 80 -17.01 -4.79 -25.91
N ILE A 81 -16.29 -5.56 -25.09
CA ILE A 81 -15.67 -6.82 -25.51
C ILE A 81 -16.73 -7.80 -26.00
N GLU A 82 -17.84 -7.93 -25.27
CA GLU A 82 -18.92 -8.83 -25.65
C GLU A 82 -19.56 -8.45 -26.98
N ARG A 83 -19.86 -7.17 -27.20
CA ARG A 83 -20.37 -6.68 -28.50
C ARG A 83 -19.40 -6.97 -29.64
N GLU A 84 -18.12 -6.65 -29.46
CA GLU A 84 -17.12 -6.87 -30.52
C GLU A 84 -16.94 -8.35 -30.84
N VAL A 85 -17.02 -9.24 -29.84
CA VAL A 85 -16.96 -10.69 -30.06
C VAL A 85 -18.21 -11.20 -30.78
N ILE A 86 -19.40 -10.73 -30.40
CA ILE A 86 -20.67 -11.11 -31.04
C ILE A 86 -20.66 -10.67 -32.51
N ASP A 87 -20.31 -9.40 -32.79
CA ASP A 87 -20.27 -8.86 -34.16
C ASP A 87 -19.29 -9.64 -35.06
N GLU A 88 -18.12 -9.99 -34.53
CA GLU A 88 -17.15 -10.81 -35.26
C GLU A 88 -17.65 -12.25 -35.46
N TRP A 89 -18.33 -12.81 -34.46
CA TRP A 89 -18.89 -14.14 -34.54
C TRP A 89 -19.98 -14.20 -35.62
N GLU A 90 -20.90 -13.25 -35.63
CA GLU A 90 -21.96 -13.14 -36.64
C GLU A 90 -21.39 -13.02 -38.04
N LYS A 91 -20.40 -12.13 -38.25
CA LYS A 91 -19.74 -11.98 -39.56
C LYS A 91 -19.08 -13.27 -40.03
N LYS A 92 -18.33 -13.96 -39.16
CA LYS A 92 -17.67 -15.22 -39.51
C LYS A 92 -18.69 -16.34 -39.76
N LEU A 93 -19.76 -16.39 -38.97
CA LEU A 93 -20.82 -17.37 -39.14
C LEU A 93 -21.60 -17.14 -40.45
N GLN A 94 -21.85 -15.89 -40.83
CA GLN A 94 -22.44 -15.53 -42.12
C GLN A 94 -21.57 -16.02 -43.28
N VAL A 95 -20.25 -15.77 -43.24
CA VAL A 95 -19.32 -16.24 -44.27
C VAL A 95 -19.29 -17.77 -44.33
N LEU A 96 -19.24 -18.44 -43.18
CA LEU A 96 -19.24 -19.91 -43.10
C LEU A 96 -20.54 -20.51 -43.68
N THR A 97 -21.68 -19.90 -43.37
CA THR A 97 -22.99 -20.32 -43.85
C THR A 97 -23.13 -20.10 -45.35
N ALA A 98 -22.72 -18.92 -45.86
CA ALA A 98 -22.74 -18.61 -47.29
C ALA A 98 -21.87 -19.60 -48.09
N LYS A 99 -20.68 -19.93 -47.58
CA LYS A 99 -19.80 -20.95 -48.18
C LYS A 99 -20.47 -22.33 -48.22
N TYR A 100 -21.10 -22.74 -47.11
CA TYR A 100 -21.81 -24.01 -47.05
C TYR A 100 -22.99 -24.06 -48.02
N GLU A 101 -23.78 -23.00 -48.14
CA GLU A 101 -24.88 -22.91 -49.10
C GLU A 101 -24.39 -22.99 -50.55
N ASP A 102 -23.29 -22.31 -50.87
CA ASP A 102 -22.65 -22.35 -52.19
C ASP A 102 -22.13 -23.76 -52.53
N ASP A 103 -21.47 -24.43 -51.59
CA ASP A 103 -21.00 -25.80 -51.74
C ASP A 103 -22.19 -26.77 -51.89
N LEU A 104 -23.30 -26.51 -51.18
CA LEU A 104 -24.54 -27.29 -51.30
C LEU A 104 -25.18 -27.16 -52.68
N ARG A 105 -25.14 -25.96 -53.28
CA ARG A 105 -25.64 -25.70 -54.65
C ARG A 105 -24.79 -26.39 -55.73
N ARG A 106 -23.50 -26.58 -55.46
CA ARG A 106 -22.54 -27.18 -56.42
C ARG A 106 -22.43 -28.71 -56.31
N LYS A 107 -23.02 -29.32 -55.28
CA LYS A 107 -22.92 -30.77 -55.03
C LYS A 107 -23.60 -31.59 -56.13
N LYS A 108 -22.99 -32.73 -56.49
CA LYS A 108 -23.57 -33.69 -57.47
C LYS A 108 -24.34 -34.84 -56.80
N ASP A 109 -23.90 -35.31 -55.63
CA ASP A 109 -24.40 -36.55 -55.03
C ASP A 109 -24.80 -36.42 -53.54
N LYS A 110 -25.71 -37.29 -53.07
CA LYS A 110 -26.14 -37.35 -51.66
C LYS A 110 -25.02 -37.70 -50.67
N LYS A 111 -23.98 -38.42 -51.11
CA LYS A 111 -22.81 -38.72 -50.25
C LYS A 111 -22.01 -37.45 -49.95
N THR A 112 -21.77 -36.62 -50.97
CA THR A 112 -21.08 -35.33 -50.82
C THR A 112 -21.83 -34.36 -49.91
N GLU A 113 -23.17 -34.41 -49.91
CA GLU A 113 -24.00 -33.61 -48.99
C GLU A 113 -23.75 -33.93 -47.51
N ARG A 114 -23.66 -35.22 -47.16
CA ARG A 114 -23.40 -35.65 -45.78
C ARG A 114 -22.02 -35.21 -45.32
N GLU A 115 -21.01 -35.34 -46.19
CA GLU A 115 -19.65 -34.92 -45.90
C GLU A 115 -19.55 -33.39 -45.72
N LEU A 116 -20.21 -32.61 -46.58
CA LEU A 116 -20.27 -31.15 -46.47
C LEU A 116 -20.94 -30.71 -45.16
N THR A 117 -22.03 -31.36 -44.78
CA THR A 117 -22.75 -31.06 -43.54
C THR A 117 -21.90 -31.37 -42.32
N LEU A 118 -21.20 -32.51 -42.31
CA LEU A 118 -20.29 -32.87 -41.23
C LEU A 118 -19.16 -31.85 -41.10
N ARG A 119 -18.54 -31.44 -42.21
CA ARG A 119 -17.51 -30.38 -42.22
C ARG A 119 -18.04 -29.06 -41.68
N PHE A 120 -19.21 -28.61 -42.14
CA PHE A 120 -19.84 -27.39 -41.65
C PHE A 120 -20.10 -27.44 -40.14
N THR A 121 -20.63 -28.55 -39.62
CA THR A 121 -20.86 -28.69 -38.17
C THR A 121 -19.56 -28.62 -37.37
N LYS A 122 -18.48 -29.20 -37.89
CA LYS A 122 -17.15 -29.13 -37.27
C LYS A 122 -16.57 -27.72 -37.33
N GLU A 123 -16.58 -27.07 -38.50
CA GLU A 123 -16.10 -25.70 -38.69
C GLU A 123 -16.90 -24.71 -37.82
N LYS A 124 -18.21 -24.93 -37.64
CA LYS A 124 -19.07 -24.13 -36.76
C LYS A 124 -18.67 -24.29 -35.28
N ALA A 125 -18.42 -25.53 -34.83
CA ALA A 125 -17.97 -25.79 -33.45
C ALA A 125 -16.58 -25.21 -33.18
N GLU A 126 -15.65 -25.34 -34.14
CA GLU A 126 -14.32 -24.72 -34.05
C GLU A 126 -14.40 -23.19 -34.01
N LEU A 127 -15.30 -22.59 -34.77
CA LEU A 127 -15.55 -21.15 -34.73
C LEU A 127 -16.05 -20.70 -33.36
N GLU A 128 -17.03 -21.41 -32.78
CA GLU A 128 -17.56 -21.10 -31.45
C GLU A 128 -16.48 -21.19 -30.37
N GLN A 129 -15.66 -22.25 -30.39
CA GLN A 129 -14.54 -22.41 -29.47
C GLN A 129 -13.50 -21.28 -29.66
N ASN A 130 -13.17 -20.93 -30.90
CA ASN A 130 -12.20 -19.88 -31.20
C ASN A 130 -12.69 -18.51 -30.71
N MET A 131 -13.97 -18.19 -30.91
CA MET A 131 -14.56 -16.94 -30.45
C MET A 131 -14.62 -16.87 -28.93
N THR A 132 -14.93 -17.98 -28.25
CA THR A 132 -14.88 -18.07 -26.79
C THR A 132 -13.46 -17.82 -26.27
N LEU A 133 -12.46 -18.48 -26.86
CA LEU A 133 -11.06 -18.27 -26.49
C LEU A 133 -10.59 -16.84 -26.75
N LYS A 134 -11.02 -16.23 -27.87
CA LYS A 134 -10.69 -14.84 -28.21
C LYS A 134 -11.32 -13.87 -27.20
N ARG A 135 -12.58 -14.10 -26.81
CA ARG A 135 -13.28 -13.33 -25.78
C ARG A 135 -12.54 -13.40 -24.46
N ASP A 136 -12.17 -14.60 -24.01
CA ASP A 136 -11.55 -14.80 -22.70
C ASP A 136 -10.15 -14.18 -22.65
N LYS A 137 -9.34 -14.33 -23.71
CA LYS A 137 -8.04 -13.67 -23.83
C LYS A 137 -8.16 -12.15 -23.81
N LYS A 138 -9.13 -11.59 -24.54
CA LYS A 138 -9.35 -10.15 -24.59
C LYS A 138 -9.83 -9.60 -23.25
N ARG A 139 -10.77 -10.31 -22.61
CA ARG A 139 -11.26 -10.00 -21.26
C ARG A 139 -10.13 -9.95 -20.25
N GLU A 140 -9.22 -10.93 -20.29
CA GLU A 140 -8.07 -10.97 -19.38
C GLU A 140 -7.11 -9.80 -19.59
N ILE A 141 -6.76 -9.50 -20.84
CA ILE A 141 -5.87 -8.37 -21.17
C ILE A 141 -6.47 -7.04 -20.68
N VAL A 142 -7.74 -6.80 -20.97
CA VAL A 142 -8.42 -5.55 -20.58
C VAL A 142 -8.58 -5.47 -19.06
N ARG A 143 -8.90 -6.58 -18.39
CA ARG A 143 -8.97 -6.64 -16.92
C ARG A 143 -7.63 -6.24 -16.29
N LYS A 144 -6.52 -6.73 -16.82
CA LYS A 144 -5.18 -6.37 -16.35
C LYS A 144 -4.90 -4.87 -16.55
N GLN A 145 -5.19 -4.33 -17.73
CA GLN A 145 -5.00 -2.91 -18.04
C GLN A 145 -5.85 -1.99 -17.14
N LEU A 146 -7.11 -2.36 -16.91
CA LEU A 146 -7.99 -1.62 -16.00
C LEU A 146 -7.44 -1.65 -14.57
N MET A 147 -7.01 -2.80 -14.08
CA MET A 147 -6.43 -2.92 -12.75
C MET A 147 -5.16 -2.06 -12.57
N GLU A 148 -4.26 -2.04 -13.54
CA GLU A 148 -3.06 -1.19 -13.51
C GLU A 148 -3.43 0.30 -13.45
N LYS A 149 -4.38 0.72 -14.28
CA LYS A 149 -4.88 2.10 -14.30
C LYS A 149 -5.58 2.48 -12.99
N GLU A 150 -6.36 1.57 -12.41
CA GLU A 150 -7.02 1.76 -11.11
C GLU A 150 -5.99 1.89 -9.97
N GLN A 151 -4.93 1.09 -9.99
CA GLN A 151 -3.83 1.18 -9.02
C GLN A 151 -3.11 2.52 -9.13
N GLU A 152 -2.77 2.96 -10.34
CA GLU A 152 -2.10 4.25 -10.57
C GLU A 152 -2.96 5.43 -10.09
N THR A 153 -4.25 5.42 -10.45
CA THR A 153 -5.19 6.47 -10.05
C THR A 153 -5.43 6.48 -8.53
N THR A 154 -5.52 5.31 -7.90
CA THR A 154 -5.61 5.19 -6.43
C THR A 154 -4.33 5.71 -5.75
N HIS A 155 -3.16 5.34 -6.26
CA HIS A 155 -1.89 5.83 -5.72
C HIS A 155 -1.77 7.36 -5.84
N SER A 156 -2.17 7.92 -6.98
CA SER A 156 -2.23 9.38 -7.17
C SER A 156 -3.18 10.04 -6.17
N LEU A 157 -4.35 9.45 -5.93
CA LEU A 157 -5.33 9.94 -4.96
C LEU A 157 -4.78 9.91 -3.53
N VAL A 158 -4.16 8.81 -3.11
CA VAL A 158 -3.53 8.69 -1.77
C VAL A 158 -2.38 9.69 -1.61
N SER A 159 -1.58 9.92 -2.65
CA SER A 159 -0.53 10.94 -2.63
C SER A 159 -1.09 12.35 -2.51
N LYS A 160 -2.22 12.64 -3.17
CA LYS A 160 -2.96 13.91 -3.00
C LYS A 160 -3.45 14.05 -1.56
N PHE A 161 -4.14 13.05 -1.03
CA PHE A 161 -4.74 13.11 0.31
C PHE A 161 -3.71 13.21 1.43
N SER A 162 -2.60 12.49 1.31
CA SER A 162 -1.51 12.61 2.29
C SER A 162 -0.92 14.02 2.31
N LYS A 163 -0.72 14.65 1.15
CA LYS A 163 -0.28 16.06 1.07
C LYS A 163 -1.30 17.02 1.67
N GLU A 164 -2.59 16.83 1.38
CA GLU A 164 -3.65 17.66 1.96
C GLU A 164 -3.69 17.54 3.49
N MET A 165 -3.57 16.33 4.02
CA MET A 165 -3.55 16.07 5.46
C MET A 165 -2.32 16.69 6.12
N ILE A 166 -1.13 16.53 5.53
CA ILE A 166 0.10 17.14 6.03
C ILE A 166 -0.02 18.67 6.03
N ASN A 167 -0.51 19.26 4.94
CA ASN A 167 -0.69 20.71 4.84
C ASN A 167 -1.70 21.23 5.87
N LEU A 168 -2.78 20.48 6.13
CA LEU A 168 -3.77 20.82 7.16
C LEU A 168 -3.13 20.81 8.55
N ILE A 169 -2.37 19.77 8.88
CA ILE A 169 -1.68 19.64 10.17
C ILE A 169 -0.69 20.79 10.34
N GLN A 170 0.15 21.07 9.33
CA GLN A 170 1.10 22.18 9.38
C GLN A 170 0.41 23.53 9.59
N ALA A 171 -0.67 23.80 8.86
CA ALA A 171 -1.43 25.03 9.00
C ALA A 171 -2.01 25.17 10.42
N LYS A 172 -2.55 24.08 10.97
CA LYS A 172 -3.14 24.07 12.31
C LYS A 172 -2.09 24.15 13.42
N GLU A 173 -0.98 23.43 13.33
CA GLU A 173 0.12 23.54 14.29
C GLU A 173 0.73 24.94 14.30
N ARG A 174 0.88 25.57 13.12
CA ARG A 174 1.31 26.98 13.02
C ARG A 174 0.33 27.93 13.69
N GLU A 175 -0.98 27.77 13.45
CA GLU A 175 -2.03 28.58 14.08
C GLU A 175 -1.93 28.52 15.60
N VAL A 176 -1.77 27.31 16.17
CA VAL A 176 -1.58 27.11 17.61
C VAL A 176 -0.30 27.77 18.12
N LEU A 177 0.83 27.63 17.39
CA LEU A 177 2.10 28.25 17.79
C LEU A 177 2.01 29.78 17.80
N VAL A 178 1.39 30.38 16.78
CA VAL A 178 1.18 31.83 16.68
C VAL A 178 0.24 32.34 17.78
N GLU A 179 -0.85 31.62 18.07
CA GLU A 179 -1.77 31.97 19.16
C GLU A 179 -1.08 31.94 20.54
N ASN A 180 -0.11 31.04 20.72
CA ASN A 180 0.74 30.97 21.91
C ASN A 180 1.91 31.99 21.92
N GLY A 181 1.92 32.95 20.98
CA GLY A 181 2.87 34.07 20.95
C GLY A 181 4.22 33.76 20.27
N VAL A 182 4.34 32.65 19.54
CA VAL A 182 5.51 32.36 18.71
C VAL A 182 5.45 33.20 17.43
N ASP A 183 6.57 33.79 17.02
CA ASP A 183 6.67 34.53 15.75
C ASP A 183 6.27 33.65 14.56
N ASP A 184 5.54 34.24 13.61
CA ASP A 184 4.92 33.53 12.48
C ASP A 184 5.95 32.89 11.51
N GLN A 185 7.16 33.45 11.37
CA GLN A 185 8.24 32.81 10.59
C GLN A 185 8.83 31.62 11.34
N LEU A 186 9.02 31.76 12.65
CA LEU A 186 9.54 30.70 13.49
C LEU A 186 8.55 29.52 13.58
N ALA A 187 7.26 29.82 13.74
CA ALA A 187 6.18 28.84 13.75
C ALA A 187 6.11 28.04 12.44
N ALA A 188 6.23 28.72 11.29
CA ALA A 188 6.28 28.09 9.97
C ALA A 188 7.45 27.10 9.84
N SER A 189 8.63 27.51 10.30
CA SER A 189 9.83 26.65 10.25
C SER A 189 9.66 25.40 11.13
N TYR A 190 9.08 25.56 12.32
CA TYR A 190 8.89 24.47 13.27
C TYR A 190 7.89 23.42 12.75
N SER A 191 6.76 23.87 12.18
CA SER A 191 5.73 23.00 11.61
C SER A 191 6.21 22.20 10.38
N MET A 192 7.10 22.77 9.56
CA MET A 192 7.67 22.04 8.42
C MET A 192 8.65 20.95 8.84
N ILE A 193 9.45 21.20 9.90
CA ILE A 193 10.50 20.28 10.34
C ILE A 193 9.90 19.02 10.99
N GLN A 194 8.89 19.18 11.86
CA GLN A 194 8.33 18.08 12.66
C GLN A 194 7.73 16.91 11.85
N LEU A 195 7.18 17.17 10.66
CA LEU A 195 6.56 16.14 9.83
C LEU A 195 7.50 15.54 8.76
N SER A 196 8.69 16.12 8.58
CA SER A 196 9.65 15.73 7.54
C SER A 196 10.59 14.60 7.95
N GLN A 197 10.74 14.35 9.26
CA GLN A 197 11.63 13.31 9.79
C GLN A 197 10.95 12.52 10.91
N PRO A 198 11.03 11.18 10.91
CA PRO A 198 10.63 10.40 12.08
C PRO A 198 11.44 10.88 13.29
N PRO A 199 10.84 10.97 14.49
CA PRO A 199 11.58 11.38 15.67
C PRO A 199 12.79 10.47 15.85
N PRO A 200 13.97 11.03 16.20
CA PRO A 200 15.17 10.23 16.39
C PRO A 200 14.89 9.16 17.46
N PRO A 201 15.45 7.94 17.33
CA PRO A 201 15.26 6.89 18.31
C PRO A 201 15.73 7.40 19.67
N GLN A 202 14.79 7.60 20.60
CA GLN A 202 15.11 7.99 21.97
C GLN A 202 15.22 6.73 22.83
N PRO A 203 16.30 6.58 23.63
CA PRO A 203 16.40 5.47 24.55
C PRO A 203 15.28 5.53 25.59
N PRO A 204 14.78 4.38 26.06
CA PRO A 204 13.75 4.34 27.09
C PRO A 204 14.20 5.12 28.32
N CYS A 205 13.34 6.02 28.80
CA CYS A 205 13.68 6.98 29.86
C CYS A 205 13.66 6.36 31.27
N ARG A 206 13.28 5.08 31.41
CA ARG A 206 13.10 4.39 32.69
C ARG A 206 13.80 3.04 32.63
N HIS A 207 14.48 2.69 33.72
CA HIS A 207 15.10 1.38 33.84
C HIS A 207 14.03 0.33 34.19
N LYS A 208 14.29 -0.94 33.86
CA LYS A 208 13.40 -2.05 34.24
C LYS A 208 13.14 -2.08 35.76
N ARG A 209 14.14 -1.67 36.55
CA ARG A 209 14.07 -1.52 38.02
C ARG A 209 13.04 -0.51 38.50
N ASP A 210 12.64 0.43 37.65
CA ASP A 210 11.67 1.47 37.98
C ASP A 210 10.24 1.07 37.62
N LEU A 211 10.07 -0.03 36.87
CA LEU A 211 8.79 -0.49 36.32
C LEU A 211 8.36 -1.86 36.87
N TYR A 212 9.30 -2.67 37.34
CA TYR A 212 9.06 -4.02 37.82
C TYR A 212 9.59 -4.17 39.25
N GLU A 213 8.78 -4.79 40.11
CA GLU A 213 9.15 -5.09 41.50
C GLU A 213 10.36 -6.04 41.57
N ASP A 214 10.41 -7.03 40.68
CA ASP A 214 11.56 -7.90 40.51
C ASP A 214 12.09 -7.84 39.06
N PRO A 215 13.20 -7.12 38.83
CA PRO A 215 13.86 -7.04 37.52
C PRO A 215 14.53 -8.35 37.09
N SER A 216 14.76 -9.28 38.02
CA SER A 216 15.41 -10.57 37.72
C SER A 216 14.57 -11.49 36.84
N ILE A 217 13.26 -11.22 36.68
CA ILE A 217 12.42 -11.94 35.71
C ILE A 217 12.93 -11.79 34.26
N PHE A 218 13.73 -10.76 33.99
CA PHE A 218 14.32 -10.51 32.67
C PHE A 218 15.76 -11.01 32.55
N GLU A 219 16.35 -11.56 33.60
CA GLU A 219 17.78 -11.92 33.64
C GLU A 219 18.14 -12.90 32.53
N GLN A 220 17.29 -13.90 32.27
CA GLN A 220 17.50 -14.87 31.20
C GLN A 220 17.48 -14.21 29.80
N VAL A 221 16.54 -13.29 29.57
CA VAL A 221 16.40 -12.57 28.29
C VAL A 221 17.54 -11.58 28.11
N ASP A 222 17.94 -10.89 29.17
CA ASP A 222 19.05 -9.95 29.16
C ASP A 222 20.37 -10.66 28.92
N GLN A 223 20.58 -11.82 29.54
CA GLN A 223 21.77 -12.63 29.36
C GLN A 223 21.85 -13.25 27.95
N GLN A 224 20.72 -13.66 27.37
CA GLN A 224 20.63 -14.08 25.97
C GLN A 224 20.97 -12.91 25.03
N ALA A 225 20.37 -11.73 25.23
CA ALA A 225 20.64 -10.56 24.41
C ALA A 225 22.10 -10.09 24.50
N ILE A 226 22.69 -10.11 25.71
CA ILE A 226 24.11 -9.78 25.93
C ILE A 226 25.01 -10.79 25.22
N THR A 227 24.74 -12.09 25.36
CA THR A 227 25.53 -13.16 24.72
C THR A 227 25.50 -13.02 23.19
N VAL A 228 24.30 -12.78 22.63
CA VAL A 228 24.13 -12.56 21.20
C VAL A 228 24.85 -11.29 20.74
N ALA A 229 24.82 -10.22 21.54
CA ALA A 229 25.50 -8.95 21.25
C ALA A 229 27.04 -9.03 21.35
N GLU A 230 27.58 -9.90 22.20
CA GLU A 230 29.02 -10.13 22.34
C GLU A 230 29.59 -11.06 21.26
N SER A 231 28.74 -11.90 20.67
CA SER A 231 29.12 -12.79 19.57
C SER A 231 29.12 -12.11 18.20
N GLU A 232 30.02 -12.53 17.32
CA GLU A 232 30.17 -11.98 15.96
C GLU A 232 29.10 -12.59 15.04
N GLN A 233 28.11 -11.77 14.66
CA GLN A 233 26.98 -12.20 13.85
C GLN A 233 27.29 -12.09 12.36
N THR A 234 27.07 -13.16 11.60
CA THR A 234 27.44 -13.20 10.18
C THR A 234 26.29 -12.86 9.23
N SER A 235 25.04 -12.95 9.71
CA SER A 235 23.83 -12.59 8.95
C SER A 235 22.69 -12.10 9.84
N TYR A 236 21.81 -11.24 9.29
CA TYR A 236 20.61 -10.75 9.96
C TYR A 236 19.60 -11.87 10.30
N THR A 237 19.47 -12.89 9.45
CA THR A 237 18.61 -14.04 9.73
C THR A 237 19.10 -14.86 10.92
N GLU A 238 20.42 -15.05 11.03
CA GLU A 238 21.06 -15.74 12.15
C GLU A 238 20.84 -14.98 13.47
N LEU A 239 20.97 -13.65 13.43
CA LEU A 239 20.68 -12.78 14.58
C LEU A 239 19.22 -12.89 15.05
N ILE A 240 18.25 -12.91 14.12
CA ILE A 240 16.83 -13.08 14.49
C ILE A 240 16.59 -14.45 15.10
N ASP A 241 17.13 -15.51 14.50
CA ASP A 241 16.95 -16.88 15.00
C ASP A 241 17.48 -17.02 16.43
N GLN A 242 18.63 -16.41 16.75
CA GLN A 242 19.23 -16.44 18.08
C GLN A 242 18.48 -15.59 19.14
N LEU A 243 17.68 -14.60 18.72
CA LEU A 243 16.91 -13.73 19.62
C LEU A 243 15.46 -14.16 19.81
N THR A 244 14.95 -15.06 18.95
CA THR A 244 13.55 -15.45 18.93
C THR A 244 13.30 -16.84 19.53
N TYR A 245 14.34 -17.67 19.64
CA TYR A 245 14.28 -19.05 20.14
C TYR A 245 15.19 -19.30 21.35
#